data_AF-A0A920EY14-F1
#
_entry.id   AF-A0A920EY14-F1
#
_cell.length_a   1.000
_cell.length_b   1.000
_cell.length_c   1.000
_cell.angle_alpha   90.00
_cell.angle_beta   90.00
_cell.angle_gamma   90.00
#
_symmetry.space_group_name_H-M   'P 1'
#
loop_
_entity.id
_entity.type
_entity.pdbx_description
1 polymer ?
#
loop_
_entity_poly.entity_id
_entity_poly.type
_entity_poly.pdbx_seq_one_letter_code
_entity_poly.pdbx_strand_id
1 'polypeptide(L)'
;MIRNFRFLSLVVLLVFASGIYAVPPPRGIDPLEAKRKARIDKIKREKARRDSINCYLRERKKISDGGTTCIYKCPSVKGRVESNSIGPGFSCPTMMNVLRRE
;
A
#
# COMPACT_ATOMS: atom_id res chain seq x y z
N MET A 1 40.41 28.31 53.71
CA MET A 1 39.80 28.49 52.36
C MET A 1 39.07 27.25 51.82
N ILE A 2 38.50 26.36 52.66
CA ILE A 2 37.90 25.08 52.19
C ILE A 2 36.36 25.06 52.28
N ARG A 3 35.75 26.03 52.97
CA ARG A 3 34.31 26.05 53.24
C ARG A 3 33.45 26.53 52.05
N ASN A 4 33.99 27.43 51.21
CA ASN A 4 33.28 27.97 50.04
C ASN A 4 33.26 26.99 48.84
N PHE A 5 34.21 26.05 48.77
CA PHE A 5 34.30 25.07 47.69
C PHE A 5 33.17 24.02 47.75
N ARG A 6 32.74 23.67 48.97
CA ARG A 6 31.63 22.72 49.19
C ARG A 6 30.27 23.30 48.80
N PHE A 7 30.06 24.60 49.00
CA PHE A 7 28.84 25.28 48.56
C PHE A 7 28.74 25.36 47.03
N LEU A 8 29.86 25.65 46.35
CA LEU A 8 29.89 25.66 44.88
C LEU A 8 29.55 24.27 44.29
N SER A 9 30.11 23.21 44.88
CA SER A 9 29.85 21.82 44.46
C SER A 9 28.39 21.40 44.65
N LEU A 10 27.72 21.91 45.69
CA LEU A 10 26.31 21.62 45.97
C LEU A 10 25.36 22.33 44.99
N VAL A 11 25.69 23.57 44.60
CA VAL A 11 24.91 24.34 43.60
C VAL A 11 25.04 23.72 42.21
N VAL A 12 26.24 23.27 41.82
CA VAL A 12 26.48 22.61 40.51
C VAL A 12 25.75 21.26 40.44
N LEU A 13 25.68 20.51 41.54
CA LEU A 13 24.89 19.27 41.62
C LEU A 13 23.37 19.51 41.50
N LEU A 14 22.85 20.60 42.08
CA LEU A 14 21.43 20.96 41.96
C LEU A 14 21.05 21.39 40.54
N VAL A 15 21.94 22.08 39.81
CA VAL A 15 21.70 22.46 38.40
C VAL A 15 21.69 21.24 37.47
N PHE A 16 22.50 20.22 37.76
CA PHE A 16 22.47 18.94 37.04
C PHE A 16 21.25 18.06 37.39
N ALA A 17 20.71 18.19 38.61
CA ALA A 17 19.52 17.45 39.06
C ALA A 17 18.20 18.05 38.54
N SER A 18 18.16 19.37 38.26
CA SER A 18 17.07 19.99 37.50
C SER A 18 17.21 19.62 36.03
N GLY A 19 16.82 18.38 35.70
CA GLY A 19 16.77 17.86 34.35
C GLY A 19 15.90 18.73 33.44
N ILE A 20 16.50 19.77 32.86
CA ILE A 20 16.01 20.36 31.63
C ILE A 20 16.42 19.38 30.53
N TYR A 21 15.72 18.25 30.48
CA TYR A 21 15.63 17.48 29.25
C TYR A 21 14.93 18.39 28.25
N ALA A 22 15.73 19.15 27.51
CA ALA A 22 15.30 19.83 26.30
C ALA A 22 14.88 18.74 25.30
N VAL A 23 13.63 18.27 25.43
CA VAL A 23 12.98 17.47 24.41
C VAL A 23 13.01 18.34 23.16
N PRO A 24 13.71 17.95 22.08
CA PRO A 24 13.70 18.73 20.87
C PRO A 24 12.23 18.91 20.45
N PRO A 25 11.80 20.13 20.09
CA PRO A 25 10.43 20.36 19.66
C PRO A 25 10.10 19.34 18.57
N PRO A 26 8.90 18.74 18.58
CA PRO A 26 8.52 17.78 17.55
C PRO A 26 8.75 18.48 16.21
N ARG A 27 9.66 17.92 15.40
CA ARG A 27 9.91 18.42 14.05
C ARG A 27 8.56 18.34 13.35
N GLY A 28 7.91 19.50 13.20
CA GLY A 28 6.68 19.62 12.44
C GLY A 28 6.95 19.00 11.07
N ILE A 29 6.02 18.17 10.60
CA ILE A 29 6.17 17.51 9.29
C ILE A 29 6.46 18.60 8.28
N ASP A 30 7.67 18.61 7.73
CA ASP A 30 8.05 19.60 6.72
C ASP A 30 6.99 19.54 5.61
N PRO A 31 6.34 20.66 5.25
CA PRO A 31 5.27 20.65 4.25
C PRO A 31 5.74 20.09 2.89
N LEU A 32 7.05 20.10 2.65
CA LEU A 32 7.70 19.46 1.52
C LEU A 32 7.69 17.92 1.60
N GLU A 33 7.93 17.35 2.77
CA GLU A 33 7.84 15.90 3.00
C GLU A 33 6.39 15.40 2.87
N ALA A 34 5.42 16.18 3.35
CA ALA A 34 4.00 15.85 3.19
C ALA A 34 3.58 15.83 1.71
N LYS A 35 3.99 16.83 0.92
CA LYS A 35 3.75 16.86 -0.54
C LYS A 35 4.42 15.69 -1.25
N ARG A 36 5.64 15.32 -0.85
CA ARG A 36 6.38 14.18 -1.44
C ARG A 36 5.67 12.85 -1.16
N LYS A 37 5.23 12.62 0.08
CA LYS A 37 4.45 11.42 0.45
C LYS A 37 3.15 11.31 -0.33
N ALA A 38 2.39 12.41 -0.44
CA ALA A 38 1.14 12.43 -1.20
C ALA A 38 1.35 12.09 -2.70
N ARG A 39 2.45 12.57 -3.30
CA ARG A 39 2.79 12.25 -4.69
C ARG A 39 3.12 10.76 -4.88
N ILE A 40 3.91 10.19 -3.96
CA ILE A 40 4.28 8.77 -3.99
C ILE A 40 3.04 7.89 -3.81
N ASP A 41 2.15 8.24 -2.88
CA ASP A 41 0.91 7.50 -2.66
C ASP A 41 -0.03 7.57 -3.87
N LYS A 42 -0.11 8.73 -4.55
CA LYS A 42 -0.87 8.85 -5.80
C LYS A 42 -0.32 7.92 -6.88
N ILE A 43 1.00 7.89 -7.07
CA ILE A 43 1.65 7.00 -8.05
C ILE A 43 1.40 5.53 -7.69
N LYS A 44 1.49 5.17 -6.40
CA LYS A 44 1.26 3.80 -5.94
C LYS A 44 -0.18 3.35 -6.20
N ARG A 45 -1.17 4.21 -5.94
CA ARG A 45 -2.59 3.95 -6.25
C ARG A 45 -2.84 3.82 -7.74
N GLU A 46 -2.25 4.69 -8.55
CA GLU A 46 -2.38 4.59 -10.01
C GLU A 46 -1.71 3.35 -10.60
N LYS A 47 -0.60 2.90 -10.02
CA LYS A 47 0.06 1.65 -10.40
C LYS A 47 -0.82 0.46 -10.03
N ALA A 48 -1.31 0.40 -8.79
CA ALA A 48 -2.22 -0.66 -8.34
C ALA A 48 -3.50 -0.75 -9.19
N ARG A 49 -4.04 0.40 -9.63
CA ARG A 49 -5.18 0.45 -10.55
C ARG A 49 -4.86 -0.07 -11.96
N ARG A 50 -3.61 0.07 -12.40
CA ARG A 50 -3.13 -0.38 -13.72
C ARG A 50 -2.60 -1.82 -13.73
N ASP A 51 -2.41 -2.42 -12.56
CA ASP A 51 -1.95 -3.80 -12.47
C ASP A 51 -3.02 -4.73 -13.08
N SER A 52 -2.70 -5.31 -14.23
CA SER A 52 -3.51 -6.33 -14.88
C SER A 52 -3.33 -7.66 -14.17
N ILE A 53 -4.44 -8.32 -13.84
CA ILE A 53 -4.46 -9.66 -13.27
C ILE A 53 -4.71 -10.65 -14.40
N ASN A 54 -3.84 -11.65 -14.50
CA ASN A 54 -4.02 -12.75 -15.43
C ASN A 54 -5.03 -13.73 -14.81
N CYS A 55 -6.17 -13.92 -15.47
CA CYS A 55 -7.18 -14.90 -15.10
C CYS A 55 -7.16 -16.06 -16.09
N TYR A 56 -7.24 -17.29 -15.57
CA TYR A 56 -7.07 -18.50 -16.36
C TYR A 56 -8.40 -19.20 -16.56
N LEU A 57 -8.60 -19.77 -17.74
CA LEU A 57 -9.82 -20.49 -18.07
C LEU A 57 -10.00 -21.69 -17.13
N ARG A 58 -11.18 -21.79 -16.53
CA ARG A 58 -11.58 -22.89 -15.65
C ARG A 58 -12.62 -23.78 -16.32
N GLU A 59 -13.63 -23.18 -16.96
CA GLU A 59 -14.76 -23.92 -17.51
C GLU A 59 -15.27 -23.28 -18.80
N ARG A 60 -15.82 -24.12 -19.69
CA ARG A 60 -16.47 -23.70 -20.94
C ARG A 60 -17.89 -24.22 -20.93
N LYS A 61 -18.86 -23.33 -21.09
CA LYS A 61 -20.28 -23.66 -21.18
C LYS A 61 -20.78 -23.30 -22.57
N LYS A 62 -21.27 -24.29 -23.31
CA LYS A 62 -21.92 -24.05 -24.61
C LYS A 62 -23.30 -23.46 -24.37
N ILE A 63 -23.65 -22.43 -25.15
CA ILE A 63 -24.96 -21.78 -25.15
C ILE A 63 -25.77 -22.38 -26.31
N SER A 64 -27.09 -22.47 -26.16
CA SER A 64 -28.01 -22.95 -27.20
C SER A 64 -27.86 -22.24 -28.54
N ASP A 65 -27.47 -20.96 -28.51
CA ASP A 65 -27.38 -20.09 -29.69
C ASP A 65 -26.06 -20.28 -30.47
N GLY A 66 -25.32 -21.36 -30.19
CA GLY A 66 -24.03 -21.67 -30.82
C GLY A 66 -22.82 -20.94 -30.21
N GLY A 67 -23.04 -20.05 -29.25
CA GLY A 67 -22.00 -19.36 -28.49
C GLY A 67 -21.34 -20.24 -27.42
N THR A 68 -20.22 -19.78 -26.88
CA THR A 68 -19.53 -20.40 -25.74
C THR A 68 -19.26 -19.37 -24.65
N THR A 69 -19.76 -19.60 -23.44
CA THR A 69 -19.37 -18.84 -22.25
C THR A 69 -18.13 -19.46 -21.62
N CYS A 70 -17.13 -18.63 -21.42
CA CYS A 70 -15.84 -18.98 -20.84
C CYS A 70 -15.77 -18.44 -19.42
N ILE A 71 -15.53 -19.31 -18.44
CA ILE A 71 -15.42 -18.94 -17.02
C ILE A 71 -13.94 -18.97 -16.64
N TYR A 72 -13.41 -17.85 -16.16
CA TYR A 72 -12.02 -17.65 -15.79
C TYR A 72 -11.87 -17.46 -14.28
N LYS A 73 -10.81 -18.05 -13.70
CA LYS A 73 -10.44 -17.89 -12.30
C LYS A 73 -9.21 -16.99 -12.20
N CYS A 74 -9.31 -15.93 -11.40
CA CYS A 74 -8.21 -15.00 -11.16
C CYS A 74 -7.47 -15.40 -9.86
N PRO A 75 -6.24 -15.93 -9.90
CA PRO A 75 -5.53 -16.38 -8.71
C PRO A 75 -5.14 -15.22 -7.77
N SER A 76 -4.88 -14.03 -8.32
CA SER A 76 -4.46 -12.86 -7.53
C SER A 76 -5.58 -12.24 -6.68
N VAL A 77 -6.85 -12.60 -6.92
CA VAL A 77 -7.99 -12.09 -6.16
C VAL A 77 -8.82 -13.26 -5.66
N LYS A 78 -8.76 -13.49 -4.34
CA LYS A 78 -9.37 -14.66 -3.70
C LYS A 78 -10.86 -14.76 -4.05
N GLY A 79 -11.22 -15.79 -4.81
CA GLY A 79 -12.61 -16.09 -5.17
C GLY A 79 -13.18 -15.31 -6.37
N ARG A 80 -12.40 -14.46 -7.04
CA ARG A 80 -12.89 -13.72 -8.21
C ARG A 80 -12.96 -14.62 -9.44
N VAL A 81 -14.15 -14.71 -10.00
CA VAL A 81 -14.45 -15.43 -11.24
C VAL A 81 -14.93 -14.40 -12.26
N GLU A 82 -14.36 -14.45 -13.45
CA GLU A 82 -14.72 -13.57 -14.56
C GLU A 82 -15.32 -14.43 -15.67
N SER A 83 -16.38 -13.97 -16.31
CA SER A 83 -17.02 -14.70 -17.40
C SER A 83 -16.99 -13.86 -18.68
N ASN A 84 -16.76 -14.51 -19.81
CA ASN A 84 -16.84 -13.88 -21.12
C ASN A 84 -17.58 -14.79 -22.09
N SER A 85 -18.60 -14.26 -22.75
CA SER A 85 -19.37 -14.96 -23.77
C SER A 85 -18.80 -14.67 -25.14
N ILE A 86 -18.49 -15.74 -25.87
CA ILE A 86 -17.87 -15.70 -27.18
C ILE A 86 -18.89 -16.19 -28.20
N GLY A 87 -18.98 -15.49 -29.33
CA GLY A 87 -19.88 -15.85 -30.43
C GLY A 87 -19.53 -17.19 -31.10
N PRO A 88 -20.43 -17.71 -31.94
CA PRO A 88 -20.20 -18.95 -32.68
C PRO A 88 -18.96 -18.85 -33.57
N GLY A 89 -18.18 -19.94 -33.66
CA GLY A 89 -16.94 -20.02 -34.46
C GLY A 89 -15.67 -19.54 -33.77
N PHE A 90 -15.76 -18.96 -32.57
CA PHE A 90 -14.61 -18.49 -31.80
C PHE A 90 -14.38 -19.33 -30.55
N SER A 91 -13.12 -19.47 -30.13
CA SER A 91 -12.72 -20.26 -28.96
C SER A 91 -12.37 -19.38 -27.77
N CYS A 92 -12.65 -19.89 -26.56
CA CYS A 92 -12.18 -19.29 -25.32
C CYS A 92 -10.66 -19.19 -25.30
N PRO A 93 -10.06 -17.99 -25.17
CA PRO A 93 -8.64 -17.91 -24.88
C PRO A 93 -8.32 -18.62 -23.56
N THR A 94 -7.11 -19.15 -23.43
CA THR A 94 -6.68 -19.87 -22.22
C THR A 94 -6.50 -18.91 -21.03
N MET A 95 -6.24 -17.64 -21.31
CA MET A 95 -5.96 -16.60 -20.33
C MET A 95 -6.55 -15.26 -20.77
N MET A 96 -7.03 -14.48 -19.81
CA MET A 96 -7.47 -13.10 -20.02
C MET A 96 -6.84 -12.17 -18.99
N ASN A 97 -6.54 -10.94 -19.40
CA ASN A 97 -6.00 -9.91 -18.52
C ASN A 97 -7.15 -9.00 -18.08
N VAL A 98 -7.40 -8.97 -16.77
CA VAL A 98 -8.47 -8.17 -16.18
C VAL A 98 -7.84 -7.12 -15.27
N LEU A 99 -8.27 -5.87 -15.42
CA LEU A 99 -7.79 -4.79 -14.56
C LEU A 99 -8.32 -4.99 -13.13
N ARG A 100 -7.42 -4.83 -12.15
CA ARG A 100 -7.79 -4.83 -10.73
C ARG A 100 -8.63 -3.59 -10.41
N ARG A 101 -9.95 -3.73 -10.47
CA ARG A 101 -10.89 -2.80 -9.83
C ARG A 101 -10.88 -3.13 -8.34
N GLU A 102 -10.10 -2.37 -7.55
CA GLU A 102 -10.25 -2.27 -6.09
C GLU A 102 -11.32 -1.23 -5.74
#